data_AF-Q8ESI1-F1
#
_entry.id   AF-Q8ESI1-F1
#
_cell.length_a   1.000
_cell.length_b   1.000
_cell.length_c   1.000
_cell.angle_alpha   90.00
_cell.angle_beta   90.00
_cell.angle_gamma   90.00
#
_symmetry.space_group_name_H-M   'P 1'
#
loop_
_entity.id
_entity.type
_entity.pdbx_description
1 polymer ?
#
loop_
_entity_poly.entity_id
_entity_poly.type
_entity_poly.pdbx_seq_one_letter_code
_entity_poly.pdbx_strand_id
1 'polypeptide(L)' 'MRHPFLTRAVLYFLVGIAFIYFGVQSKESTVWNSVTLIFAAVSALCFFVSFKMIGYHNKLRKKK' A
#
# COMPACT_ATOMS: atom_id res chain seq x y z
N MET A 1 17.89 18.31 4.65
CA MET A 1 17.09 17.45 3.75
C MET A 1 15.74 17.17 4.43
N ARG A 2 14.67 17.88 4.05
CA ARG A 2 13.33 17.71 4.65
C ARG A 2 12.73 16.43 4.08
N HIS A 3 12.92 15.29 4.72
CA HIS A 3 12.34 14.03 4.26
C HIS A 3 10.82 14.05 4.41
N PRO A 4 10.03 14.08 3.32
CA PRO A 4 8.59 13.99 3.38
C PRO A 4 8.21 12.50 3.48
N PHE A 5 8.65 11.85 4.56
CA PHE A 5 8.35 10.43 4.81
C PHE A 5 6.84 10.17 4.82
N LEU A 6 6.05 11.16 5.29
CA LEU A 6 4.59 11.09 5.28
C LEU A 6 4.02 11.08 3.86
N THR A 7 4.46 12.00 2.99
CA THR A 7 3.95 12.12 1.62
C THR A 7 4.22 10.84 0.83
N ARG A 8 5.39 10.23 1.02
CA ARG A 8 5.72 8.93 0.41
C ARG A 8 4.86 7.80 0.95
N ALA A 9 4.58 7.74 2.26
CA ALA A 9 3.71 6.73 2.84
C ALA A 9 2.27 6.83 2.31
N VAL A 10 1.73 8.05 2.19
CA VAL A 10 0.41 8.31 1.61
C VAL A 10 0.37 7.89 0.14
N LEU A 11 1.42 8.19 -0.64
CA LEU A 11 1.52 7.72 -2.02
C LEU A 11 1.51 6.19 -2.12
N TYR A 12 2.29 5.47 -1.31
CA TYR A 12 2.26 4.00 -1.30
C TYR A 12 0.90 3.43 -0.88
N PHE A 13 0.19 4.12 0.02
CA PHE A 13 -1.16 3.72 0.43
C PHE A 13 -2.16 3.88 -0.72
N LEU A 14 -2.15 5.02 -1.39
CA LEU A 14 -2.99 5.29 -2.56
C LEU A 14 -2.69 4.34 -3.72
N VAL A 15 -1.41 4.05 -3.96
CA VAL A 15 -0.99 3.07 -4.95
C VAL A 15 -1.55 1.69 -4.59
N GLY A 16 -1.45 1.24 -3.33
CA GLY A 16 -2.06 -0.01 -2.88
C GLY A 16 -3.57 -0.08 -3.19
N ILE A 17 -4.32 0.98 -2.87
CA ILE A 17 -5.76 1.07 -3.19
C ILE A 17 -6.01 0.94 -4.69
N ALA A 18 -5.21 1.62 -5.53
CA ALA A 18 -5.34 1.53 -6.98
C ALA A 18 -5.06 0.10 -7.48
N PHE A 19 -4.04 -0.58 -6.95
CA PHE A 19 -3.76 -1.97 -7.27
C PHE A 19 -4.92 -2.91 -6.89
N ILE A 20 -5.58 -2.71 -5.74
CA ILE A 20 -6.82 -3.45 -5.41
C ILE A 20 -7.93 -3.15 -6.42
N TYR A 21 -8.16 -1.88 -6.75
CA TYR A 21 -9.20 -1.49 -7.70
C TYR A 21 -9.02 -2.16 -9.06
N PHE A 22 -7.80 -2.12 -9.61
CA PHE A 22 -7.48 -2.81 -10.87
C PHE A 22 -7.57 -4.33 -10.74
N GLY A 23 -7.12 -4.91 -9.63
CA GLY A 23 -7.21 -6.35 -9.39
C GLY A 23 -8.65 -6.86 -9.33
N VAL A 24 -9.56 -6.10 -8.70
CA VAL A 24 -10.99 -6.42 -8.63
C VAL A 24 -11.70 -6.21 -9.97
N GLN A 25 -11.31 -5.20 -10.75
CA GLN A 25 -11.79 -5.00 -12.12
C GLN A 25 -11.36 -6.14 -13.05
N SER A 26 -10.17 -6.71 -12.85
CA SER A 26 -9.63 -7.80 -13.67
C SER A 26 -10.32 -9.15 -13.47
N LYS A 27 -11.44 -9.21 -12.73
CA LYS A 27 -12.24 -10.41 -12.56
C LYS A 27 -12.99 -10.69 -13.87
N GLU A 28 -12.65 -11.80 -14.53
CA GLU A 28 -13.45 -12.30 -15.65
C GLU A 28 -14.66 -13.07 -15.11
N SER A 29 -14.41 -14.10 -14.30
CA SER A 29 -15.45 -14.93 -13.68
C SER A 29 -15.33 -15.02 -12.15
N THR A 30 -14.12 -14.92 -11.62
CA THR A 30 -13.84 -15.01 -10.18
C THR A 30 -12.70 -14.09 -9.76
N VAL A 31 -12.72 -13.66 -8.50
CA VAL A 31 -11.63 -12.91 -7.86
C VAL A 31 -10.38 -13.77 -7.62
N TRP A 32 -10.48 -15.09 -7.77
CA TRP A 32 -9.37 -16.03 -7.66
C TRP A 32 -8.52 -16.16 -8.93
N ASN A 33 -8.70 -15.26 -9.90
CA ASN A 33 -7.86 -15.23 -11.10
C ASN A 33 -6.39 -14.91 -10.72
N SER A 34 -5.44 -15.50 -11.44
CA SER A 34 -4.00 -15.30 -11.21
C SER A 34 -3.62 -13.83 -11.24
N VAL A 35 -4.24 -13.03 -12.12
CA VAL A 35 -4.01 -11.58 -12.21
C VAL A 35 -4.44 -10.89 -10.92
N THR A 36 -5.66 -11.10 -10.46
CA THR A 36 -6.18 -10.52 -9.21
C THR A 36 -5.33 -10.92 -8.00
N LEU A 37 -4.82 -12.16 -7.97
CA LEU A 37 -3.93 -12.62 -6.90
C LEU A 37 -2.59 -11.87 -6.88
N ILE A 38 -1.98 -11.62 -8.04
CA ILE A 38 -0.74 -10.85 -8.17
C ILE A 38 -0.95 -9.40 -7.72
N PHE A 39 -2.03 -8.76 -8.20
CA PHE A 39 -2.40 -7.41 -7.79
C PHE A 39 -2.65 -7.33 -6.28
N ALA A 40 -3.32 -8.32 -5.69
CA ALA A 40 -3.56 -8.41 -4.25
C ALA A 40 -2.25 -8.58 -3.45
N ALA A 41 -1.33 -9.43 -3.91
CA ALA A 41 -0.02 -9.62 -3.28
C ALA A 41 0.82 -8.32 -3.31
N VAL A 42 0.89 -7.65 -4.45
CA VAL A 42 1.61 -6.37 -4.59
C VAL A 42 0.97 -5.29 -3.73
N SER A 43 -0.36 -5.22 -3.69
CA SER A 43 -1.08 -4.28 -2.84
C SER A 43 -0.82 -4.52 -1.35
N ALA A 44 -0.78 -5.79 -0.91
CA ALA A 44 -0.51 -6.13 0.49
C ALA A 44 0.89 -5.64 0.92
N LEU A 45 1.89 -5.78 0.04
CA LEU A 45 3.24 -5.24 0.28
C LEU A 45 3.24 -3.71 0.37
N CYS A 46 2.49 -3.02 -0.51
CA CYS A 46 2.35 -1.56 -0.46
C CYS A 46 1.74 -1.08 0.86
N PHE A 47 0.67 -1.75 1.32
CA PHE A 47 0.06 -1.44 2.62
C PHE A 47 1.02 -1.72 3.78
N PHE A 48 1.71 -2.86 3.77
CA PHE A 48 2.68 -3.20 4.80
C PHE A 48 3.78 -2.13 4.93
N VAL A 49 4.38 -1.71 3.81
CA VAL A 49 5.40 -0.66 3.79
C VAL A 49 4.82 0.67 4.28
N SER A 50 3.61 1.02 3.87
CA SER A 50 2.94 2.25 4.29
C SER A 50 2.66 2.26 5.80
N PHE A 51 2.10 1.18 6.36
CA PHE A 51 1.91 1.04 7.82
C PHE A 51 3.23 1.09 8.58
N LYS A 52 4.29 0.44 8.06
CA LYS A 52 5.63 0.48 8.69
C LYS A 52 6.19 1.90 8.74
N MET A 53 6.05 2.68 7.67
CA MET A 53 6.49 4.08 7.63
C MET A 53 5.67 4.98 8.57
N ILE A 54 4.36 4.80 8.64
CA ILE A 54 3.49 5.54 9.58
C ILE A 54 3.89 5.21 11.03
N GLY A 55 4.11 3.93 11.34
CA GLY A 55 4.58 3.49 12.65
C GLY A 55 5.94 4.08 13.03
N TYR A 56 6.88 4.13 12.09
CA TYR A 56 8.19 4.76 12.28
C TYR A 56 8.07 6.26 12.54
N HIS A 57 7.22 6.96 11.79
CA HIS A 57 6.96 8.39 12.01
C HIS A 57 6.35 8.66 13.40
N ASN A 58 5.40 7.83 13.83
CA ASN A 58 4.80 7.95 15.17
C ASN A 58 5.80 7.65 16.29
N LYS A 59 6.70 6.68 16.10
CA LYS A 59 7.79 6.38 17.05
C LYS A 59 8.79 7.54 17.15
N LEU A 60 9.10 8.19 16.04
CA LEU A 60 9.95 9.39 16.04
C LEU A 60 9.27 10.58 16.73
N ARG A 61 7.96 10.77 16.55
CA ARG A 61 7.19 11.83 17.24
C ARG A 61 7.06 11.60 18.75
N LYS A 62 7.00 10.35 19.22
CA LYS A 62 6.94 10.02 20.66
C LYS A 62 8.28 10.15 21.39
N LYS A 63 9.40 10.26 20.67
CA LYS A 63 10.75 10.34 21.24
C LYS A 63 11.25 11.79 21.37
N LYS A 64 10.41 12.76 21.01
CA LYS A 64 10.63 14.20 21.17
C LYS A 64 9.68 14.72 22.25
#